data_AF-A0A7J7JH30-F1
#
_entry.id   AF-A0A7J7JH30-F1
#
_cell.length_a   1.000
_cell.length_b   1.000
_cell.length_c   1.000
_cell.angle_alpha   90.00
_cell.angle_beta   90.00
_cell.angle_gamma   90.00
#
_symmetry.space_group_name_H-M   'P 1'
#
loop_
_entity.id
_entity.type
_entity.pdbx_description
1 polymer ?
#
loop_
_entity_poly.entity_id
_entity_poly.type
_entity_poly.pdbx_seq_one_letter_code
_entity_poly.pdbx_strand_id
1 'polypeptide(L)'
;MQGGFGQSRNNSNKAALTAFVAIAMLESGVERTEQSLVNAFRCIDQQTYDDAYTLSIVAYAYSIFDDSTVGAVNSYRRLMSMAKVDGSLTYWKANENEPAEPIIHWWYYRPRSADTETTAYALLTKLNTRLSVQQKISEGLSIVRWLSTQRNPWGGFGSTQDTVIGLQALSEYASLIYHDGLQASIVVSETATNNQVATFELNDVNSFVEFTEKIPRVTNLTLSSTGKGCFLMQVSLSQ
;
A
#
# COMPACT_ATOMS: atom_id res chain seq x y z
N MET A 1 -10.42 -17.58 2.42
CA MET A 1 -8.95 -17.63 2.59
C MET A 1 -8.33 -17.97 1.24
N GLN A 2 -7.83 -16.96 0.52
CA GLN A 2 -7.00 -17.11 -0.68
C GLN A 2 -5.56 -16.66 -0.36
N GLY A 3 -5.07 -17.02 0.83
CA GLY A 3 -3.63 -17.12 1.07
C GLY A 3 -3.15 -18.36 0.32
N GLY A 4 -2.82 -18.20 -0.94
CA GLY A 4 -2.45 -19.32 -1.80
C GLY A 4 -2.40 -18.89 -3.25
N PHE A 5 -1.16 -18.74 -3.74
CA PHE A 5 -0.77 -18.70 -5.15
C PHE A 5 -1.78 -19.41 -6.06
N GLY A 6 -2.73 -18.65 -6.59
CA GLY A 6 -3.91 -19.15 -7.29
C GLY A 6 -3.84 -18.86 -8.78
N GLN A 7 -3.33 -19.85 -9.54
CA GLN A 7 -3.54 -20.06 -10.97
C GLN A 7 -3.06 -18.97 -11.96
N SER A 8 -1.75 -18.79 -12.11
CA SER A 8 -1.19 -18.50 -13.44
C SER A 8 -0.31 -19.67 -13.88
N ARG A 9 -0.70 -20.40 -14.93
CA ARG A 9 -0.01 -21.61 -15.41
C ARG A 9 1.28 -21.33 -16.20
N ASN A 10 1.88 -20.15 -16.02
CA ASN A 10 3.08 -19.73 -16.76
C ASN A 10 4.23 -19.41 -15.79
N ASN A 11 5.45 -19.32 -16.33
CA ASN A 11 6.71 -19.11 -15.58
C ASN A 11 6.70 -17.90 -14.61
N SER A 12 5.70 -17.02 -14.66
CA SER A 12 5.47 -15.92 -13.71
C SER A 12 5.44 -16.37 -12.24
N ASN A 13 4.91 -17.56 -11.94
CA ASN A 13 4.80 -18.02 -10.55
C ASN A 13 6.15 -18.33 -9.87
N LYS A 14 7.15 -18.73 -10.66
CA LYS A 14 8.46 -19.11 -10.12
C LYS A 14 9.25 -17.86 -9.73
N ALA A 15 9.21 -16.82 -10.56
CA ALA A 15 9.88 -15.55 -10.27
C ALA A 15 9.32 -14.88 -9.01
N ALA A 16 7.99 -14.81 -8.87
CA ALA A 16 7.34 -14.25 -7.69
C ALA A 16 7.71 -15.03 -6.41
N LEU A 17 7.69 -16.37 -6.45
CA LEU A 17 8.06 -17.20 -5.30
C LEU A 17 9.54 -17.05 -4.93
N THR A 18 10.44 -17.06 -5.93
CA THR A 18 11.88 -16.85 -5.69
C THR A 18 12.14 -15.46 -5.10
N ALA A 19 11.49 -14.43 -5.62
CA ALA A 19 11.60 -13.07 -5.09
C ALA A 19 11.06 -12.97 -3.65
N PHE A 20 9.93 -13.61 -3.35
CA PHE A 20 9.37 -13.67 -2.00
C PHE A 20 10.35 -14.31 -0.99
N VAL A 21 10.98 -15.43 -1.37
CA VAL A 21 12.00 -16.08 -0.53
C VAL A 21 13.23 -15.18 -0.37
N ALA A 22 13.67 -14.52 -1.45
CA ALA A 22 14.80 -13.59 -1.39
C ALA A 22 14.51 -12.38 -0.47
N ILE A 23 13.29 -11.84 -0.50
CA ILE A 23 12.85 -10.78 0.42
C ILE A 23 12.96 -11.25 1.86
N ALA A 24 12.40 -12.42 2.20
CA ALA A 24 12.47 -12.96 3.56
C ALA A 24 13.93 -13.16 4.05
N MET A 25 14.81 -13.62 3.16
CA MET A 25 16.25 -13.73 3.47
C MET A 25 16.88 -12.36 3.72
N LEU A 26 16.59 -11.37 2.90
CA LEU A 26 17.15 -10.01 3.04
C LEU A 26 16.63 -9.30 4.28
N GLU A 27 15.33 -9.38 4.57
CA GLU A 27 14.71 -8.78 5.75
C GLU A 27 15.15 -9.46 7.06
N SER A 28 15.50 -10.76 7.02
CA SER A 28 16.10 -11.46 8.16
C SER A 28 17.60 -11.18 8.37
N GLY A 29 18.21 -10.36 7.50
CA GLY A 29 19.59 -9.92 7.64
C GLY A 29 20.63 -10.87 7.02
N VAL A 30 20.24 -11.78 6.13
CA VAL A 30 21.20 -12.59 5.37
C VAL A 30 22.07 -11.68 4.51
N GLU A 31 23.38 -11.93 4.51
CA GLU A 31 24.32 -11.13 3.74
C GLU A 31 24.04 -11.20 2.22
N ARG A 32 24.11 -10.06 1.55
CA ARG A 32 23.87 -9.95 0.09
C ARG A 32 24.84 -10.79 -0.75
N THR A 33 25.99 -11.16 -0.18
CA THR A 33 27.01 -12.03 -0.77
C THR A 33 26.68 -13.51 -0.67
N GLU A 34 25.66 -13.90 0.08
CA GLU A 34 25.26 -15.29 0.26
C GLU A 34 24.92 -15.92 -1.09
N GLN A 35 25.54 -17.08 -1.38
CA GLN A 35 25.46 -17.69 -2.70
C GLN A 35 24.02 -18.04 -3.10
N SER A 36 23.20 -18.40 -2.10
CA SER A 36 21.77 -18.69 -2.28
C SER A 36 20.99 -17.45 -2.75
N LEU A 37 21.27 -16.27 -2.21
CA LEU A 37 20.65 -15.00 -2.65
C LEU A 37 21.10 -14.62 -4.06
N VAL A 38 22.41 -14.70 -4.34
CA VAL A 38 22.94 -14.42 -5.68
C VAL A 38 22.33 -15.35 -6.73
N ASN A 39 22.17 -16.64 -6.39
CA ASN A 39 21.52 -17.61 -7.27
C ASN A 39 20.02 -17.32 -7.45
N ALA A 40 19.33 -16.81 -6.43
CA ALA A 40 17.92 -16.43 -6.53
C ALA A 40 17.72 -15.31 -7.56
N PHE A 41 18.51 -14.23 -7.50
CA PHE A 41 18.43 -13.15 -8.48
C PHE A 41 18.82 -13.60 -9.89
N ARG A 42 19.86 -14.45 -10.03
CA ARG A 42 20.18 -15.07 -11.33
C ARG A 42 19.01 -15.90 -11.89
N CYS A 43 18.28 -16.60 -11.03
CA CYS A 43 17.10 -17.38 -11.42
C CYS A 43 15.94 -16.46 -11.85
N ILE A 44 15.76 -15.32 -11.20
CA ILE A 44 14.75 -14.31 -11.58
C ILE A 44 15.09 -13.72 -12.96
N ASP A 45 16.36 -13.37 -13.21
CA ASP A 45 16.82 -12.79 -14.49
C ASP A 45 16.61 -13.73 -15.70
N GLN A 46 16.53 -15.04 -15.47
CA GLN A 46 16.31 -16.04 -16.51
C GLN A 46 14.82 -16.25 -16.84
N GLN A 47 13.91 -15.57 -16.15
CA GLN A 47 12.48 -15.76 -16.30
C GLN A 47 11.82 -14.55 -16.96
N THR A 48 10.79 -14.81 -17.77
CA THR A 48 9.92 -13.78 -18.34
C THR A 48 8.61 -13.74 -17.58
N TYR A 49 8.21 -12.55 -17.15
CA TYR A 49 6.96 -12.26 -16.48
C TYR A 49 6.48 -10.87 -16.92
N ASP A 50 5.18 -10.74 -17.14
CA ASP A 50 4.59 -9.53 -17.73
C ASP A 50 3.45 -8.93 -16.90
N ASP A 51 3.07 -9.59 -15.80
CA ASP A 51 2.04 -9.10 -14.88
C ASP A 51 2.63 -8.17 -13.82
N ALA A 52 1.82 -7.18 -13.41
CA ALA A 52 2.23 -6.19 -12.42
C ALA A 52 2.49 -6.83 -11.04
N TYR A 53 1.75 -7.89 -10.70
CA TYR A 53 1.89 -8.60 -9.43
C TYR A 53 3.30 -9.15 -9.26
N THR A 54 3.73 -10.04 -10.17
CA THR A 54 5.08 -10.61 -10.15
C THR A 54 6.15 -9.54 -10.24
N LEU A 55 5.96 -8.55 -11.12
CA LEU A 55 6.92 -7.46 -11.29
C LEU A 55 7.08 -6.61 -10.03
N SER A 56 6.01 -6.37 -9.28
CA SER A 56 6.06 -5.58 -8.03
C SER A 56 6.89 -6.25 -6.94
N ILE A 57 6.70 -7.56 -6.76
CA ILE A 57 7.46 -8.36 -5.78
C ILE A 57 8.94 -8.42 -6.18
N VAL A 58 9.21 -8.67 -7.47
CA VAL A 58 10.59 -8.71 -7.99
C VAL A 58 11.27 -7.36 -7.86
N ALA A 59 10.60 -6.26 -8.23
CA ALA A 59 11.16 -4.92 -8.12
C ALA A 59 11.48 -4.58 -6.67
N TYR A 60 10.60 -4.96 -5.73
CA TYR A 60 10.88 -4.76 -4.30
C TYR A 60 12.10 -5.57 -3.86
N ALA A 61 12.18 -6.86 -4.21
CA ALA A 61 13.33 -7.71 -3.91
C ALA A 61 14.66 -7.09 -4.41
N TYR A 62 14.68 -6.58 -5.64
CA TYR A 62 15.86 -5.89 -6.17
C TYR A 62 16.16 -4.59 -5.41
N SER A 63 15.14 -3.82 -5.02
CA SER A 63 15.33 -2.53 -4.34
C SER A 63 16.03 -2.68 -2.99
N ILE A 64 15.72 -3.74 -2.22
CA ILE A 64 16.36 -4.01 -0.93
C ILE A 64 17.69 -4.78 -1.07
N PHE A 65 17.87 -5.52 -2.18
CA PHE A 65 19.11 -6.19 -2.51
C PHE A 65 20.19 -5.19 -2.94
N ASP A 66 19.99 -4.51 -4.07
CA ASP A 66 20.84 -3.44 -4.60
C ASP A 66 20.10 -2.70 -5.71
N ASP A 67 19.67 -1.47 -5.40
CA ASP A 67 18.90 -0.61 -6.30
C ASP A 67 19.68 -0.06 -7.51
N SER A 68 21.01 -0.25 -7.56
CA SER A 68 21.83 0.12 -8.72
C SER A 68 21.99 -0.96 -9.77
N THR A 69 21.52 -2.18 -9.48
CA THR A 69 21.57 -3.26 -10.46
C THR A 69 20.70 -2.93 -11.67
N VAL A 70 21.10 -3.44 -12.84
CA VAL A 70 20.30 -3.32 -14.08
C VAL A 70 18.90 -3.92 -13.88
N GLY A 71 18.80 -5.00 -13.10
CA GLY A 71 17.53 -5.62 -12.70
C GLY A 71 16.64 -4.66 -11.90
N ALA A 72 17.18 -3.98 -10.89
CA ALA A 72 16.45 -2.97 -10.12
C ALA A 72 15.94 -1.82 -10.99
N VAL A 73 16.81 -1.23 -11.79
CA VAL A 73 16.45 -0.08 -12.64
C VAL A 73 15.38 -0.45 -13.66
N ASN A 74 15.53 -1.59 -14.34
CA ASN A 74 14.58 -2.04 -15.34
C ASN A 74 13.23 -2.44 -14.73
N SER A 75 13.24 -3.20 -13.63
CA SER A 75 12.02 -3.63 -12.96
C SER A 75 11.25 -2.45 -12.39
N TYR A 76 11.93 -1.50 -11.72
CA TYR A 76 11.32 -0.26 -11.23
C TYR A 76 10.68 0.56 -12.36
N ARG A 77 11.44 0.83 -13.43
CA ARG A 77 10.93 1.61 -14.58
C ARG A 77 9.70 0.95 -15.20
N ARG A 78 9.75 -0.36 -15.39
CA ARG A 78 8.65 -1.13 -15.96
C ARG A 78 7.45 -1.14 -15.02
N LEU A 79 7.65 -1.32 -13.73
CA LEU A 79 6.58 -1.29 -12.73
C LEU A 79 5.89 0.07 -12.74
N MET A 80 6.64 1.16 -12.67
CA MET A 80 6.07 2.52 -12.70
C MET A 80 5.30 2.81 -14.00
N SER A 81 5.69 2.21 -15.12
CA SER A 81 4.94 2.35 -16.39
C SER A 81 3.58 1.64 -16.41
N MET A 82 3.33 0.72 -15.47
CA MET A 82 2.06 -0.02 -15.34
C MET A 82 1.09 0.65 -14.35
N ALA A 83 1.48 1.78 -13.75
CA ALA A 83 0.67 2.50 -12.78
C ALA A 83 -0.67 2.96 -13.39
N LYS A 84 -1.76 2.75 -12.65
CA LYS A 84 -3.07 3.33 -12.92
C LYS A 84 -3.22 4.59 -12.10
N VAL A 85 -3.69 5.66 -12.75
CA VAL A 85 -3.94 6.95 -12.11
C VAL A 85 -5.43 7.24 -12.21
N ASP A 86 -6.06 7.42 -11.06
CA ASP A 86 -7.47 7.78 -10.93
C ASP A 86 -7.58 9.04 -10.05
N GLY A 87 -7.75 10.19 -10.70
CA GLY A 87 -7.69 11.49 -10.04
C GLY A 87 -6.37 11.71 -9.30
N SER A 88 -6.42 11.74 -7.96
CA SER A 88 -5.24 11.91 -7.09
C SER A 88 -4.69 10.60 -6.52
N LEU A 89 -5.21 9.46 -6.99
CA LEU A 89 -4.88 8.12 -6.52
C LEU A 89 -4.01 7.39 -7.54
N THR A 90 -3.02 6.65 -7.06
CA THR A 90 -2.16 5.82 -7.91
C THR A 90 -2.14 4.39 -7.39
N TYR A 91 -2.33 3.41 -8.26
CA TYR A 91 -2.39 2.00 -7.89
C TYR A 91 -1.99 1.07 -9.04
N TRP A 92 -1.83 -0.21 -8.74
CA TRP A 92 -1.52 -1.26 -9.71
C TRP A 92 -2.58 -2.34 -9.67
N LYS A 93 -2.92 -2.86 -10.85
CA LYS A 93 -3.81 -4.02 -10.99
C LYS A 93 -2.97 -5.28 -11.13
N ALA A 94 -3.20 -6.26 -10.26
CA ALA A 94 -2.55 -7.56 -10.34
C ALA A 94 -2.93 -8.30 -11.63
N ASN A 95 -4.20 -8.16 -12.05
CA ASN A 95 -4.73 -8.73 -13.28
C ASN A 95 -5.55 -7.67 -14.04
N GLU A 96 -5.11 -7.32 -15.24
CA GLU A 96 -5.79 -6.32 -16.08
C GLU A 96 -7.22 -6.72 -16.45
N ASN A 97 -7.48 -8.02 -16.57
CA ASN A 97 -8.78 -8.56 -16.94
C ASN A 97 -9.79 -8.60 -15.79
N GLU A 98 -9.35 -8.42 -14.54
CA GLU A 98 -10.28 -8.34 -13.42
C GLU A 98 -10.97 -6.97 -13.40
N PRO A 99 -12.26 -6.89 -13.03
CA PRO A 99 -12.93 -5.60 -12.89
C PRO A 99 -12.17 -4.74 -11.87
N ALA A 100 -12.06 -3.44 -12.16
CA ALA A 100 -11.40 -2.53 -11.24
C ALA A 100 -12.18 -2.48 -9.92
N GLU A 101 -13.50 -2.41 -9.94
CA GLU A 101 -14.31 -2.25 -8.72
C GLU A 101 -14.37 -3.50 -7.83
N PRO A 102 -14.38 -3.33 -6.49
CA PRO A 102 -14.67 -4.44 -5.59
C PRO A 102 -16.08 -4.95 -5.92
N ILE A 103 -16.23 -6.27 -5.93
CA ILE A 103 -17.55 -6.86 -6.14
C ILE A 103 -18.30 -6.72 -4.84
N ILE A 104 -19.30 -5.83 -4.82
CA ILE A 104 -20.19 -5.59 -3.68
C ILE A 104 -21.56 -6.18 -4.01
N HIS A 105 -21.79 -7.42 -3.59
CA HIS A 105 -23.10 -8.05 -3.50
C HIS A 105 -23.53 -8.16 -2.03
N TRP A 106 -24.83 -8.16 -1.76
CA TRP A 106 -25.35 -8.28 -0.39
C TRP A 106 -24.92 -9.58 0.32
N TRP A 107 -24.58 -10.62 -0.44
CA TRP A 107 -24.04 -11.89 0.07
C TRP A 107 -22.52 -12.05 -0.12
N TYR A 108 -21.84 -11.12 -0.81
CA TYR A 108 -20.43 -11.31 -1.18
C TYR A 108 -19.71 -9.98 -1.42
N TYR A 109 -18.68 -9.75 -0.60
CA TYR A 109 -17.70 -8.70 -0.80
C TYR A 109 -16.39 -9.33 -1.26
N ARG A 110 -15.91 -8.97 -2.46
CA ARG A 110 -14.55 -9.33 -2.90
C ARG A 110 -13.64 -8.11 -2.76
N PRO A 111 -12.72 -8.10 -1.77
CA PRO A 111 -11.72 -7.05 -1.66
C PRO A 111 -10.72 -7.14 -2.81
N ARG A 112 -10.08 -6.01 -3.13
CA ARG A 112 -9.02 -5.92 -4.13
C ARG A 112 -7.67 -6.40 -3.55
N SER A 113 -7.63 -7.61 -2.96
CA SER A 113 -6.45 -8.05 -2.19
C SER A 113 -5.17 -8.15 -3.02
N ALA A 114 -5.23 -8.72 -4.23
CA ALA A 114 -4.05 -8.82 -5.09
C ALA A 114 -3.57 -7.43 -5.57
N ASP A 115 -4.49 -6.51 -5.91
CA ASP A 115 -4.15 -5.13 -6.27
C ASP A 115 -3.56 -4.36 -5.08
N THR A 116 -4.09 -4.60 -3.88
CA THR A 116 -3.59 -4.01 -2.63
C THR A 116 -2.17 -4.47 -2.36
N GLU A 117 -1.90 -5.77 -2.43
CA GLU A 117 -0.56 -6.34 -2.28
C GLU A 117 0.40 -5.81 -3.35
N THR A 118 -0.01 -5.81 -4.63
CA THR A 118 0.80 -5.28 -5.74
C THR A 118 1.16 -3.81 -5.53
N THR A 119 0.17 -3.00 -5.13
CA THR A 119 0.35 -1.56 -4.90
C THR A 119 1.23 -1.30 -3.68
N ALA A 120 1.11 -2.12 -2.64
CA ALA A 120 1.96 -2.03 -1.45
C ALA A 120 3.43 -2.35 -1.78
N TYR A 121 3.71 -3.41 -2.55
CA TYR A 121 5.06 -3.68 -3.05
C TYR A 121 5.59 -2.57 -3.96
N ALA A 122 4.74 -1.95 -4.79
CA ALA A 122 5.15 -0.81 -5.61
C ALA A 122 5.56 0.40 -4.76
N LEU A 123 4.83 0.67 -3.67
CA LEU A 123 5.21 1.70 -2.70
C LEU A 123 6.54 1.35 -2.02
N LEU A 124 6.68 0.14 -1.47
CA LEU A 124 7.92 -0.32 -0.82
C LEU A 124 9.14 -0.23 -1.75
N THR A 125 8.99 -0.67 -2.99
CA THR A 125 10.02 -0.55 -4.03
C THR A 125 10.47 0.91 -4.17
N LYS A 126 9.50 1.82 -4.29
CA LYS A 126 9.75 3.26 -4.46
C LYS A 126 10.50 3.85 -3.26
N LEU A 127 10.10 3.47 -2.05
CA LEU A 127 10.71 3.94 -0.80
C LEU A 127 12.17 3.46 -0.64
N ASN A 128 12.51 2.32 -1.25
CA ASN A 128 13.85 1.74 -1.21
C ASN A 128 14.77 2.16 -2.37
N THR A 129 14.34 3.08 -3.25
CA THR A 129 15.19 3.64 -4.32
C THR A 129 16.14 4.75 -3.82
N ARG A 130 17.11 5.17 -4.65
CA ARG A 130 17.97 6.36 -4.43
C ARG A 130 17.29 7.72 -4.57
N LEU A 131 15.96 7.77 -4.74
CA LEU A 131 15.25 9.05 -4.82
C LEU A 131 15.48 9.88 -3.54
N SER A 132 15.45 11.21 -3.66
CA SER A 132 15.48 12.07 -2.47
C SER A 132 14.27 11.80 -1.58
N VAL A 133 14.40 12.04 -0.28
CA VAL A 133 13.29 11.87 0.69
C VAL A 133 12.06 12.67 0.25
N GLN A 134 12.26 13.88 -0.25
CA GLN A 134 11.18 14.74 -0.73
C GLN A 134 10.45 14.15 -1.94
N GLN A 135 11.16 13.52 -2.88
CA GLN A 135 10.55 12.82 -4.02
C GLN A 135 9.79 11.56 -3.57
N LYS A 136 10.35 10.79 -2.64
CA LYS A 136 9.66 9.62 -2.07
C LYS A 136 8.34 10.01 -1.40
N ILE A 137 8.35 11.09 -0.63
CA ILE A 137 7.16 11.63 0.03
C ILE A 137 6.14 12.12 -1.01
N SER A 138 6.54 13.03 -1.90
CA SER A 138 5.62 13.70 -2.82
C SER A 138 4.98 12.73 -3.81
N GLU A 139 5.78 11.83 -4.40
CA GLU A 139 5.29 10.89 -5.39
C GLU A 139 4.76 9.58 -4.80
N GLY A 140 5.01 9.31 -3.52
CA GLY A 140 4.43 8.17 -2.79
C GLY A 140 3.04 8.49 -2.22
N LEU A 141 2.72 9.78 -2.03
CA LEU A 141 1.47 10.21 -1.40
C LEU A 141 0.22 9.71 -2.12
N SER A 142 0.21 9.72 -3.46
CA SER A 142 -0.95 9.23 -4.24
C SER A 142 -1.16 7.72 -4.08
N ILE A 143 -0.09 6.96 -3.86
CA ILE A 143 -0.12 5.52 -3.61
C ILE A 143 -0.64 5.23 -2.20
N VAL A 144 -0.12 5.96 -1.20
CA VAL A 144 -0.56 5.88 0.20
C VAL A 144 -2.03 6.24 0.35
N ARG A 145 -2.49 7.28 -0.34
CA ARG A 145 -3.91 7.66 -0.37
C ARG A 145 -4.76 6.51 -0.90
N TRP A 146 -4.35 5.88 -2.00
CA TRP A 146 -5.09 4.74 -2.55
C TRP A 146 -5.10 3.55 -1.58
N LEU A 147 -3.95 3.16 -1.01
CA LEU A 147 -3.89 2.08 -0.01
C LEU A 147 -4.78 2.38 1.20
N SER A 148 -4.82 3.64 1.64
CA SER A 148 -5.67 4.07 2.77
C SER A 148 -7.16 3.89 2.48
N THR A 149 -7.61 3.99 1.22
CA THR A 149 -9.01 3.72 0.86
C THR A 149 -9.36 2.23 0.80
N GLN A 150 -8.36 1.35 0.71
CA GLN A 150 -8.57 -0.10 0.70
C GLN A 150 -8.61 -0.71 2.11
N ARG A 151 -8.29 0.05 3.16
CA ARG A 151 -8.31 -0.42 4.55
C ARG A 151 -9.74 -0.69 5.01
N ASN A 152 -9.93 -1.83 5.66
CA ASN A 152 -11.18 -2.16 6.34
C ASN A 152 -11.30 -1.41 7.68
N PRO A 153 -12.51 -1.35 8.29
CA PRO A 153 -12.73 -0.67 9.58
C PRO A 153 -11.99 -1.31 10.77
N TRP A 154 -11.49 -2.54 10.63
CA TRP A 154 -10.79 -3.28 11.67
C TRP A 154 -9.26 -3.12 11.58
N GLY A 155 -8.80 -2.17 10.75
CA GLY A 155 -7.39 -1.81 10.64
C GLY A 155 -6.57 -2.64 9.65
N GLY A 156 -7.15 -3.69 9.05
CA GLY A 156 -6.50 -4.55 8.04
C GLY A 156 -7.01 -4.32 6.61
N PHE A 157 -6.78 -5.29 5.74
CA PHE A 157 -7.23 -5.30 4.34
C PHE A 157 -8.11 -6.54 4.05
N GLY A 158 -8.15 -7.01 2.81
CA GLY A 158 -9.04 -8.08 2.36
C GLY A 158 -8.56 -9.50 2.71
N SER A 159 -7.27 -9.68 2.94
CA SER A 159 -6.64 -10.96 3.29
C SER A 159 -5.54 -10.75 4.33
N THR A 160 -4.77 -11.80 4.65
CA THR A 160 -3.60 -11.66 5.54
C THR A 160 -2.40 -11.06 4.81
N GLN A 161 -2.19 -11.43 3.54
CA GLN A 161 -0.96 -11.10 2.83
C GLN A 161 -0.91 -9.63 2.40
N ASP A 162 -2.00 -9.15 1.79
CA ASP A 162 -2.21 -7.72 1.54
C ASP A 162 -2.19 -6.89 2.83
N THR A 163 -2.62 -7.45 3.97
CA THR A 163 -2.54 -6.76 5.27
C THR A 163 -1.11 -6.59 5.74
N VAL A 164 -0.30 -7.64 5.75
CA VAL A 164 1.10 -7.57 6.21
C VAL A 164 1.88 -6.57 5.34
N ILE A 165 1.83 -6.74 4.02
CA ILE A 165 2.60 -5.91 3.09
C ILE A 165 2.05 -4.48 3.05
N GLY A 166 0.73 -4.31 3.06
CA GLY A 166 0.08 -3.00 3.10
C GLY A 166 0.44 -2.20 4.36
N LEU A 167 0.42 -2.82 5.53
CA LEU A 167 0.82 -2.18 6.78
C LEU A 167 2.31 -1.87 6.81
N GLN A 168 3.17 -2.75 6.30
CA GLN A 168 4.60 -2.48 6.17
C GLN A 168 4.85 -1.24 5.29
N ALA A 169 4.24 -1.20 4.10
CA ALA A 169 4.39 -0.09 3.16
C ALA A 169 3.91 1.26 3.73
N LEU A 170 2.75 1.25 4.40
CA LEU A 170 2.21 2.44 5.05
C LEU A 170 3.09 2.88 6.24
N SER A 171 3.65 1.95 7.00
CA SER A 171 4.53 2.24 8.13
C SER A 171 5.88 2.81 7.69
N GLU A 172 6.49 2.25 6.64
CA GLU A 172 7.72 2.80 6.07
C GLU A 172 7.48 4.21 5.52
N TYR A 173 6.37 4.45 4.82
CA TYR A 173 6.04 5.80 4.37
C TYR A 173 5.80 6.76 5.55
N ALA A 174 5.05 6.31 6.56
CA ALA A 174 4.78 7.09 7.76
C ALA A 174 6.09 7.50 8.47
N SER A 175 7.10 6.63 8.50
CA SER A 175 8.42 6.94 9.07
C SER A 175 9.16 8.09 8.35
N LEU A 176 8.89 8.31 7.06
CA LEU A 176 9.50 9.39 6.29
C LEU A 176 8.81 10.75 6.49
N ILE A 177 7.49 10.72 6.72
CA ILE A 177 6.69 11.94 6.90
C ILE A 177 6.53 12.32 8.38
N TYR A 178 6.86 11.42 9.30
CA TYR A 178 6.75 11.68 10.73
C TYR A 178 7.62 12.88 11.10
N HIS A 179 6.98 13.84 11.77
CA HIS A 179 7.64 14.97 12.39
C HIS A 179 6.89 15.31 13.68
N ASP A 180 7.61 15.81 14.67
CA ASP A 180 7.00 16.30 15.91
C ASP A 180 6.18 17.58 15.64
N GLY A 181 5.21 17.88 16.51
CA GLY A 181 4.36 19.07 16.41
C GLY A 181 3.04 18.83 15.69
N LEU A 182 2.46 17.64 15.83
CA LEU A 182 1.05 17.41 15.51
C LEU A 182 0.21 18.35 16.36
N GLN A 183 -0.62 19.16 15.70
CA GLN A 183 -1.61 20.02 16.32
C GLN A 183 -2.68 20.29 15.29
N ALA A 184 -3.75 19.49 15.29
CA ALA A 184 -4.81 19.57 14.31
C ALA A 184 -6.18 19.52 14.98
N SER A 185 -7.08 20.39 14.54
CA SER A 185 -8.50 20.37 14.91
C SER A 185 -9.31 19.96 13.69
N ILE A 186 -10.12 18.93 13.84
CA ILE A 186 -10.94 18.36 12.77
C ILE A 186 -12.40 18.50 13.18
N VAL A 187 -13.19 19.17 12.36
CA VAL A 187 -14.61 19.40 12.57
C VAL A 187 -15.38 18.67 11.48
N VAL A 188 -16.30 17.81 11.90
CA VAL A 188 -17.21 17.07 11.03
C VAL A 188 -18.61 17.65 11.19
N SER A 189 -19.21 18.04 10.08
CA SER A 189 -20.55 18.64 10.03
C SER A 189 -21.43 17.93 9.02
N GLU A 190 -22.74 17.92 9.25
CA GLU A 190 -23.70 17.51 8.24
C GLU A 190 -23.70 18.52 7.08
N THR A 191 -23.51 18.05 5.85
CA THR A 191 -23.40 18.92 4.67
C THR A 191 -24.66 19.74 4.42
N ALA A 192 -25.85 19.21 4.73
CA ALA A 192 -27.12 19.87 4.44
C ALA A 192 -27.46 21.01 5.41
N THR A 193 -27.08 20.88 6.68
CA THR A 193 -27.46 21.81 7.75
C THR A 193 -26.28 22.63 8.25
N ASN A 194 -25.05 22.26 7.87
CA ASN A 194 -23.80 22.71 8.50
C ASN A 194 -23.76 22.49 10.02
N ASN A 195 -24.63 21.63 10.55
CA ASN A 195 -24.64 21.29 11.96
C ASN A 195 -23.42 20.44 12.27
N GLN A 196 -22.62 20.90 13.24
CA GLN A 196 -21.45 20.16 13.71
C GLN A 196 -21.90 18.91 14.46
N VAL A 197 -21.35 17.76 14.07
CA VAL A 197 -21.69 16.45 14.65
C VAL A 197 -20.54 15.80 15.40
N ALA A 198 -19.29 16.17 15.08
CA ALA A 198 -18.12 15.69 15.80
C ALA A 198 -16.95 16.69 15.70
N THR A 199 -16.08 16.65 16.71
CA THR A 199 -14.80 17.38 16.71
C THR A 199 -13.70 16.49 17.28
N PHE A 200 -12.56 16.48 16.61
CA PHE A 200 -11.38 15.74 17.03
C PHE A 200 -10.21 16.70 17.17
N GLU A 201 -9.59 16.70 18.35
CA GLU A 201 -8.41 17.50 18.66
C GLU A 201 -7.21 16.57 18.77
N LEU A 202 -6.30 16.69 17.80
CA LEU A 202 -5.10 15.88 17.69
C LEU A 202 -3.88 16.69 18.11
N ASN A 203 -3.03 16.08 18.92
CA ASN A 203 -1.73 16.60 19.33
C ASN A 203 -0.71 15.46 19.49
N ASP A 204 0.55 15.79 19.73
CA ASP A 204 1.60 14.79 19.90
C ASP A 204 1.30 13.76 21.01
N VAL A 205 0.59 14.16 22.08
CA VAL A 205 0.26 13.29 23.23
C VAL A 205 -0.78 12.24 22.87
N ASN A 206 -1.72 12.56 21.98
CA ASN A 206 -2.82 11.66 21.59
C ASN A 206 -2.70 11.12 20.16
N SER A 207 -1.53 11.27 19.53
CA SER A 207 -1.22 10.87 18.16
C SER A 207 -1.49 9.39 17.83
N PHE A 208 -1.46 8.51 18.84
CA PHE A 208 -1.74 7.07 18.70
C PHE A 208 -3.09 6.63 19.29
N VAL A 209 -3.90 7.57 19.76
CA VAL A 209 -5.21 7.26 20.35
C VAL A 209 -6.25 7.15 19.23
N GLU A 210 -7.03 6.07 19.26
CA GLU A 210 -8.20 5.93 18.39
C GLU A 210 -9.33 6.83 18.90
N PHE A 211 -9.84 7.68 18.02
CA PHE A 211 -11.03 8.48 18.27
C PHE A 211 -12.19 7.97 17.42
N THR A 212 -13.34 7.73 18.04
CA THR A 212 -14.53 7.23 17.37
C THR A 212 -15.75 8.01 17.81
N GLU A 213 -16.55 8.49 16.85
CA GLU A 213 -17.83 9.14 17.11
C GLU A 213 -18.95 8.43 16.36
N LYS A 214 -20.06 8.18 17.06
CA LYS A 214 -21.24 7.53 16.47
C LYS A 214 -22.19 8.59 15.94
N ILE A 215 -22.38 8.61 14.63
CA ILE A 215 -23.34 9.51 13.98
C ILE A 215 -24.67 8.75 13.84
N PRO A 216 -25.77 9.22 14.49
CA PRO A 216 -26.99 8.43 14.65
C PRO A 216 -27.80 8.27 13.36
N ARG A 217 -27.51 9.05 12.31
CA ARG A 217 -28.23 9.01 11.04
C ARG A 217 -27.25 9.03 9.88
N VAL A 218 -27.56 8.24 8.86
CA VAL A 218 -26.82 8.27 7.59
C VAL A 218 -27.11 9.60 6.90
N THR A 219 -26.09 10.43 6.76
CA THR A 219 -26.16 11.76 6.14
C THR A 219 -24.86 12.04 5.40
N ASN A 220 -24.88 13.04 4.53
CA ASN A 220 -23.66 13.53 3.91
C ASN A 220 -22.87 14.35 4.93
N LEU A 221 -21.58 14.07 5.03
CA LEU A 221 -20.68 14.71 5.98
C LEU A 221 -19.66 15.56 5.23
N THR A 222 -19.39 16.74 5.76
CA THR A 222 -18.31 17.61 5.33
C THR A 222 -17.27 17.65 6.45
N LEU A 223 -16.03 17.42 6.06
CA LEU A 223 -14.88 17.52 6.94
C LEU A 223 -14.15 18.83 6.70
N SER A 224 -13.83 19.54 7.77
CA SER A 224 -12.92 20.67 7.76
C SER A 224 -11.83 20.43 8.80
N SER A 225 -10.59 20.74 8.45
CA SER A 225 -9.45 20.57 9.35
C SER A 225 -8.58 21.81 9.34
N THR A 226 -8.08 22.20 10.51
CA THR A 226 -7.14 23.31 10.68
C THR A 226 -5.94 22.83 11.48
N GLY A 227 -4.78 23.48 11.31
CA GLY A 227 -3.55 23.15 12.04
C GLY A 227 -2.51 22.43 11.18
N LYS A 228 -1.66 21.64 11.83
CA LYS A 228 -0.50 20.96 11.24
C LYS A 228 -0.49 19.47 11.59
N GLY A 229 -0.10 18.65 10.61
CA GLY A 229 0.09 17.21 10.75
C GLY A 229 -0.64 16.42 9.67
N CYS A 230 -0.48 15.10 9.69
CA CYS A 230 -1.20 14.15 8.85
C CYS A 230 -2.00 13.21 9.75
N PHE A 231 -3.23 12.92 9.36
CA PHE A 231 -4.11 12.01 10.08
C PHE A 231 -4.89 11.17 9.08
N LEU A 232 -5.31 9.98 9.52
CA LEU A 232 -6.22 9.13 8.77
C LEU A 232 -7.59 9.20 9.43
N MET A 233 -8.60 9.56 8.66
CA MET A 233 -9.99 9.40 9.07
C MET A 233 -10.65 8.30 8.24
N GLN A 234 -11.42 7.46 8.92
CA GLN A 234 -12.23 6.43 8.29
C GLN A 234 -13.68 6.58 8.73
N VAL A 235 -14.60 6.34 7.79
CA VAL A 235 -16.04 6.33 8.04
C VAL A 235 -16.55 4.94 7.69
N SER A 236 -17.18 4.27 8.64
CA SER A 236 -17.77 2.95 8.45
C SER A 236 -19.26 2.97 8.75
N LEU A 237 -20.06 2.40 7.87
CA LEU A 237 -21.48 2.15 8.11
C LEU A 237 -21.64 0.76 8.73
N SER A 238 -22.11 0.69 9.98
CA SER A 238 -22.55 -0.56 10.61
C SER A 238 -24.08 -0.60 10.59
N GLN A 239 -24.64 -1.76 10.23
CA GLN A 239 -26.07 -2.05 10.32
C GLN A 239 -26.38 -2.72 11.66
#